data_AF-A0A3M1MI51-F1
#
_entry.id   AF-A0A3M1MI51-F1
#
_cell.length_a   1.000
_cell.length_b   1.000
_cell.length_c   1.000
_cell.angle_alpha   90.00
_cell.angle_beta   90.00
_cell.angle_gamma   90.00
#
_symmetry.space_group_name_H-M   'P 1'
#
loop_
_entity.id
_entity.type
_entity.pdbx_description
1 polymer ?
#
loop_
_entity_poly.entity_id
_entity_poly.type
_entity_poly.pdbx_seq_one_letter_code
_entity_poly.pdbx_strand_id
1 'polypeptide(L)'
;LQQRETALNVRVEEFYAMLDQQKKNLLDESLQEVQRTIESLPPEQAKEQLMLLAKQGQINDVVAIFKGMPVDKRRKIMGEFVGPEESEQLNEILRLMLEGEPTSTLLEETQASIRP
;
A
#
# COMPACT_ATOMS: atom_id res chain seq x y z
N LEU A 1 29.90 31.31 -15.21
CA LEU A 1 28.46 31.15 -15.55
C LEU A 1 28.02 29.70 -15.40
N GLN A 2 28.67 28.73 -16.07
CA GLN A 2 28.37 27.29 -15.92
C GLN A 2 28.36 26.77 -14.47
N GLN A 3 29.37 27.06 -13.64
CA GLN A 3 29.39 26.59 -12.24
C GLN A 3 28.20 27.06 -11.40
N ARG A 4 27.65 28.25 -11.69
CA ARG A 4 26.49 28.81 -10.99
C ARG A 4 25.19 28.15 -11.44
N GLU A 5 25.12 27.76 -12.71
CA GLU A 5 24.01 27.02 -13.30
C GLU A 5 23.99 25.57 -12.80
N THR A 6 25.15 24.92 -12.71
CA THR A 6 25.29 23.59 -12.11
C THR A 6 24.90 23.60 -10.63
N ALA A 7 25.39 24.57 -9.85
CA ALA A 7 25.04 24.69 -8.43
C ALA A 7 23.55 24.98 -8.21
N LEU A 8 22.92 25.75 -9.12
CA LEU A 8 21.48 25.99 -9.08
C LEU A 8 20.68 24.72 -9.38
N ASN A 9 21.08 23.96 -10.41
CA ASN A 9 20.41 22.72 -10.79
C ASN A 9 20.48 21.67 -9.69
N VAL A 10 21.65 21.48 -9.07
CA VAL A 10 21.82 20.58 -7.91
C VAL A 10 20.88 20.97 -6.77
N ARG A 11 20.80 22.27 -6.44
CA ARG A 11 19.95 22.76 -5.36
C ARG A 11 18.45 22.60 -5.67
N VAL A 12 18.06 22.68 -6.93
CA VAL A 12 16.69 22.43 -7.38
C VAL A 12 16.35 20.94 -7.26
N GLU A 13 17.25 20.05 -7.68
CA GLU A 13 17.07 18.60 -7.53
C GLU A 13 16.97 18.18 -6.06
N GLU A 14 17.86 18.69 -5.20
CA GLU A 14 17.80 18.45 -3.75
C GLU A 14 16.48 18.92 -3.13
N PHE A 15 15.96 20.06 -3.59
CA PHE A 15 14.69 20.60 -3.13
C PHE A 15 13.51 19.70 -3.52
N TYR A 16 13.46 19.23 -4.76
CA TYR A 16 12.41 18.29 -5.20
C TYR A 16 12.51 16.94 -4.48
N ALA A 17 13.72 16.41 -4.29
CA ALA A 17 13.93 15.19 -3.50
C ALA A 17 13.43 15.35 -2.05
N MET A 18 13.68 16.50 -1.42
CA MET A 18 13.17 16.80 -0.08
C MET A 18 11.63 16.88 -0.07
N LEU A 19 11.03 17.54 -1.06
CA LEU A 19 9.56 17.62 -1.17
C LEU A 19 8.92 16.23 -1.35
N ASP A 20 9.51 15.38 -2.19
CA ASP A 20 8.98 14.03 -2.41
C ASP A 20 9.14 13.15 -1.17
N GLN A 21 10.26 13.26 -0.46
CA GLN A 21 10.44 12.58 0.82
C GLN A 21 9.42 13.05 1.86
N GLN A 22 9.16 14.35 1.96
CA GLN A 22 8.15 14.88 2.88
C GLN A 22 6.74 14.39 2.54
N LYS A 23 6.36 14.40 1.25
CA LYS A 23 5.08 13.84 0.81
C LYS A 23 4.94 12.37 1.18
N LYS A 24 5.99 11.57 0.94
CA LYS A 24 5.99 10.16 1.30
C LYS A 24 5.80 9.95 2.80
N ASN A 25 6.54 10.69 3.63
CA ASN A 25 6.40 10.61 5.08
C ASN A 25 4.97 10.94 5.54
N LEU A 26 4.36 12.00 5.00
CA LEU A 26 2.99 12.38 5.33
C LEU A 26 1.96 11.30 4.92
N LEU A 27 2.15 10.70 3.74
CA LEU A 27 1.30 9.60 3.28
C LEU A 27 1.43 8.38 4.18
N ASP A 28 2.65 8.02 4.56
CA ASP A 28 2.93 6.90 5.47
C ASP A 28 2.32 7.15 6.87
N GLU A 29 2.41 8.37 7.40
CA GLU A 29 1.78 8.77 8.66
C GLU A 29 0.25 8.66 8.59
N SER A 30 -0.36 9.17 7.51
CA SER A 30 -1.81 9.11 7.32
C SER A 30 -2.32 7.66 7.20
N LEU A 31 -1.58 6.80 6.51
CA LEU A 31 -1.90 5.38 6.38
C LEU A 31 -1.82 4.69 7.75
N GLN A 32 -0.80 4.98 8.55
CA GLN A 32 -0.67 4.44 9.90
C GLN A 32 -1.81 4.88 10.82
N GLU A 33 -2.27 6.13 10.72
CA GLU A 33 -3.41 6.62 11.51
C GLU A 33 -4.71 5.91 11.12
N VAL A 34 -4.96 5.73 9.81
CA VAL A 34 -6.10 4.97 9.32
C VAL A 34 -6.01 3.51 9.77
N GLN A 35 -4.84 2.87 9.68
CA GLN A 35 -4.62 1.51 10.18
C GLN A 35 -5.00 1.38 11.66
N ARG A 36 -4.47 2.25 12.53
CA ARG A 36 -4.77 2.23 13.96
C ARG A 36 -6.26 2.45 14.24
N THR A 37 -6.90 3.34 13.49
CA THR A 37 -8.34 3.57 13.58
C THR A 37 -9.11 2.30 13.24
N ILE A 38 -8.83 1.68 12.08
CA ILE A 38 -9.48 0.42 11.67
C ILE A 38 -9.23 -0.71 12.68
N GLU A 39 -8.02 -0.83 13.22
CA GLU A 39 -7.68 -1.83 14.23
C GLU A 39 -8.41 -1.65 15.57
N SER A 40 -8.83 -0.42 15.87
CA SER A 40 -9.55 -0.07 17.10
C SER A 40 -11.05 -0.42 17.02
N LEU A 41 -11.59 -0.56 15.81
CA LEU A 41 -13.00 -0.89 15.59
C LEU A 41 -13.31 -2.36 15.93
N PRO A 42 -14.59 -2.67 16.24
CA PRO A 42 -15.10 -4.04 16.19
C PRO A 42 -14.83 -4.67 14.82
N PRO A 43 -14.49 -5.98 14.74
CA PRO A 43 -14.13 -6.63 13.47
C PRO A 43 -15.15 -6.46 12.35
N GLU A 44 -16.44 -6.57 12.66
CA GLU A 44 -17.53 -6.42 11.68
C GLU A 44 -17.56 -5.01 11.08
N GLN A 45 -17.46 -3.98 11.93
CA GLN A 45 -17.40 -2.58 11.48
C GLN A 45 -16.13 -2.29 10.68
N ALA A 46 -15.00 -2.85 11.10
CA ALA A 46 -13.74 -2.70 10.38
C ALA A 46 -13.84 -3.27 8.97
N LYS A 47 -14.43 -4.46 8.79
CA LYS A 47 -14.74 -5.02 7.47
C LYS A 47 -15.59 -4.06 6.65
N GLU A 48 -16.70 -3.56 7.20
CA GLU A 48 -17.60 -2.66 6.47
C GLU A 48 -16.87 -1.42 5.94
N GLN A 49 -16.01 -0.79 6.75
CA GLN A 49 -15.23 0.36 6.33
C GLN A 49 -14.24 0.00 5.21
N LEU A 50 -13.55 -1.13 5.32
CA LEU A 50 -12.62 -1.60 4.29
C LEU A 50 -13.34 -1.95 2.97
N MET A 51 -14.54 -2.50 3.05
CA MET A 51 -15.37 -2.75 1.87
C MET A 51 -15.84 -1.46 1.21
N LEU A 52 -16.17 -0.42 1.99
CA LEU A 52 -16.51 0.89 1.44
C LEU A 52 -15.34 1.52 0.69
N LEU A 53 -14.12 1.46 1.26
CA LEU A 53 -12.90 1.89 0.58
C LEU A 53 -12.67 1.12 -0.72
N ALA A 54 -12.80 -0.21 -0.67
CA ALA A 54 -12.70 -1.06 -1.86
C ALA A 54 -13.72 -0.67 -2.95
N LYS A 55 -14.98 -0.43 -2.56
CA LYS A 55 -16.06 0.02 -3.47
C LYS A 55 -15.80 1.40 -4.07
N GLN A 56 -15.03 2.25 -3.39
CA GLN A 56 -14.59 3.55 -3.88
C GLN A 56 -13.35 3.47 -4.80
N GLY A 57 -12.89 2.25 -5.14
CA GLY A 57 -11.72 2.03 -5.99
C GLY A 57 -10.39 2.06 -5.23
N GLN A 58 -10.41 2.13 -3.91
CA GLN A 58 -9.22 2.21 -3.05
C GLN A 58 -8.74 0.84 -2.55
N ILE A 59 -8.82 -0.19 -3.41
CA ILE A 59 -8.46 -1.57 -3.04
C ILE A 59 -6.98 -1.70 -2.64
N ASN A 60 -6.09 -0.91 -3.24
CA ASN A 60 -4.67 -0.90 -2.90
C ASN A 60 -4.42 -0.36 -1.49
N ASP A 61 -5.19 0.64 -1.06
CA ASP A 61 -5.11 1.19 0.29
C ASP A 61 -5.60 0.15 1.32
N VAL A 62 -6.67 -0.57 1.00
CA VAL A 62 -7.18 -1.69 1.82
C VAL A 62 -6.10 -2.77 1.98
N VAL A 63 -5.41 -3.13 0.90
CA VAL A 63 -4.29 -4.08 0.93
C VAL A 63 -3.15 -3.56 1.81
N ALA A 64 -2.78 -2.29 1.68
CA ALA A 64 -1.73 -1.67 2.50
C ALA A 64 -2.10 -1.65 3.99
N ILE A 65 -3.37 -1.36 4.32
CA ILE A 65 -3.90 -1.43 5.68
C ILE A 65 -3.77 -2.85 6.23
N PHE A 66 -4.22 -3.86 5.47
CA PHE A 66 -4.10 -5.25 5.91
C PHE A 66 -2.65 -5.69 6.10
N LYS A 67 -1.72 -5.30 5.21
CA LYS A 67 -0.30 -5.65 5.33
C LYS A 67 0.35 -5.09 6.60
N GLY A 68 0.00 -3.86 6.99
CA GLY A 68 0.53 -3.22 8.21
C GLY A 68 -0.08 -3.73 9.51
N MET A 69 -1.23 -4.40 9.44
CA MET A 69 -2.01 -4.79 10.62
C MET A 69 -1.41 -6.00 11.37
N PRO A 70 -1.44 -6.05 12.71
CA PRO A 70 -1.09 -7.23 13.49
C PRO A 70 -1.90 -8.47 13.09
N VAL A 71 -1.26 -9.64 13.06
CA VAL A 71 -1.85 -10.90 12.56
C VAL A 71 -3.16 -11.26 13.27
N ASP A 72 -3.25 -11.07 14.59
CA ASP A 72 -4.48 -11.38 15.34
C ASP A 72 -5.66 -10.47 14.96
N LYS A 73 -5.41 -9.19 14.69
CA LYS A 73 -6.42 -8.22 14.28
C LYS A 73 -6.86 -8.51 12.84
N ARG A 74 -5.89 -8.74 11.95
CA ARG A 74 -6.09 -9.13 10.56
C ARG A 74 -6.98 -10.37 10.46
N ARG A 75 -6.64 -11.42 11.23
CA ARG A 75 -7.42 -12.67 11.27
C ARG A 75 -8.87 -12.44 11.67
N LYS A 76 -9.11 -11.65 12.71
CA LYS A 76 -10.47 -11.35 13.19
C LYS A 76 -11.29 -10.66 12.12
N ILE A 77 -10.75 -9.62 11.49
CA ILE A 77 -11.47 -8.86 10.45
C ILE A 77 -11.72 -9.71 9.20
N MET A 78 -10.71 -10.47 8.74
CA MET A 78 -10.88 -11.38 7.60
C MET A 78 -11.95 -12.45 7.86
N GLY A 79 -12.11 -12.88 9.12
CA GLY A 79 -13.15 -13.84 9.52
C GLY A 79 -14.59 -13.32 9.40
N GLU A 80 -14.79 -12.01 9.26
CA GLU A 80 -16.12 -11.40 9.13
C GLU A 80 -16.63 -11.34 7.68
N PHE A 81 -15.78 -11.70 6.70
CA PHE A 81 -16.15 -11.80 5.27
C PHE A 81 -16.84 -13.15 5.03
N VAL A 82 -18.11 -13.25 5.45
CA VAL A 82 -18.88 -14.50 5.45
C VAL A 82 -19.89 -14.58 4.30
N GLY A 83 -20.22 -13.46 3.68
CA GLY A 83 -21.12 -13.41 2.53
C GLY A 83 -20.49 -13.94 1.25
N PRO A 84 -21.31 -14.40 0.28
CA PRO A 84 -20.81 -14.87 -1.02
C PRO A 84 -20.08 -13.77 -1.79
N GLU A 85 -20.64 -12.56 -1.88
CA GLU A 85 -19.98 -11.41 -2.51
C GLU A 85 -18.75 -10.96 -1.72
N GLU A 86 -18.79 -11.06 -0.39
CA GLU A 86 -17.67 -10.71 0.49
C GLU A 86 -16.49 -11.67 0.29
N SER A 87 -16.76 -12.95 0.03
CA SER A 87 -15.72 -13.96 -0.21
C SER A 87 -14.92 -13.70 -1.47
N GLU A 88 -15.58 -13.27 -2.55
CA GLU A 88 -14.91 -12.85 -3.79
C GLU A 88 -14.02 -11.62 -3.55
N GLN A 89 -14.53 -10.66 -2.77
CA GLN A 89 -13.80 -9.45 -2.44
C GLN A 89 -12.58 -9.72 -1.54
N LEU A 90 -12.71 -10.63 -0.57
CA LEU A 90 -11.60 -11.11 0.24
C LEU A 90 -10.57 -11.85 -0.62
N ASN A 91 -11.00 -12.69 -1.56
CA ASN A 91 -10.11 -13.37 -2.48
C ASN A 91 -9.28 -12.37 -3.31
N GLU A 92 -9.91 -11.31 -3.80
CA GLU A 92 -9.23 -10.24 -4.55
C GLU A 92 -8.20 -9.49 -3.69
N ILE A 93 -8.55 -9.16 -2.44
CA ILE A 93 -7.61 -8.55 -1.48
C ILE A 93 -6.41 -9.47 -1.26
N LEU A 94 -6.64 -10.77 -1.06
CA LEU A 94 -5.58 -11.76 -0.86
C LEU A 94 -4.70 -11.91 -2.12
N ARG A 95 -5.30 -11.89 -3.32
CA ARG A 95 -4.57 -11.92 -4.60
C ARG A 95 -3.64 -10.71 -4.72
N LEU A 96 -4.15 -9.51 -4.47
CA LEU A 96 -3.35 -8.27 -4.52
C LEU A 96 -2.28 -8.22 -3.41
N MET A 97 -2.56 -8.79 -2.23
CA MET A 97 -1.55 -8.94 -1.18
C MET A 97 -0.39 -9.81 -1.65
N LEU A 98 -0.68 -10.92 -2.35
CA LEU A 98 0.31 -11.82 -2.94
C LEU A 98 1.08 -11.17 -4.08
N GLU A 99 0.44 -10.37 -4.94
CA GLU A 99 1.11 -9.70 -6.06
C GLU A 99 2.05 -8.57 -5.60
N GLY A 100 1.72 -7.91 -4.48
CA GLY A 100 2.56 -6.88 -3.88
C GLY A 100 3.73 -7.41 -3.04
N GLU A 101 3.98 -8.72 -3.01
CA GLU A 101 5.18 -9.39 -2.48
C GLU A 101 5.72 -10.30 -3.60
N PRO A 102 7.02 -10.24 -3.88
CA PRO A 102 7.54 -9.94 -5.19
C PRO A 102 7.00 -10.79 -6.37
N THR A 103 6.45 -10.09 -7.37
CA THR A 103 6.75 -10.36 -8.79
C THR A 103 8.23 -10.05 -9.13
N SER A 104 9.15 -10.03 -8.17
CA SER A 104 10.60 -9.94 -8.41
C SER A 104 11.20 -11.28 -8.81
N THR A 105 10.65 -12.41 -8.37
CA THR A 105 11.17 -13.73 -8.77
C THR A 105 10.84 -14.06 -10.23
N LEU A 106 9.73 -13.56 -10.78
CA LEU A 106 9.41 -13.68 -12.21
C LEU A 106 10.13 -12.64 -13.09
N LEU A 107 10.41 -11.45 -12.56
CA LEU A 107 11.17 -10.40 -13.27
C LEU A 107 12.69 -10.65 -13.25
N GLU A 108 13.21 -11.36 -12.25
CA GLU A 108 14.61 -11.83 -12.22
C GLU A 108 14.88 -12.89 -13.29
N GLU A 109 13.92 -13.79 -13.56
CA GLU A 109 14.04 -14.79 -14.63
C GLU A 109 13.93 -14.18 -16.04
N THR A 110 13.20 -13.07 -16.20
CA THR A 110 13.09 -12.37 -17.50
C THR A 110 14.25 -11.40 -17.76
N GLN A 111 14.90 -10.84 -16.74
CA GLN A 111 16.13 -10.04 -16.93
C GLN A 111 17.37 -10.90 -17.23
N ALA A 112 17.42 -12.15 -16.78
CA ALA A 112 18.50 -13.08 -17.15
C ALA A 112 18.47 -13.50 -18.63
N SER A 113 17.32 -13.35 -19.31
CA SER A 113 17.16 -13.70 -20.73
C SER A 113 17.25 -12.50 -21.68
N ILE A 114 17.38 -11.27 -21.16
CA ILE A 114 17.52 -10.05 -21.95
C ILE A 114 18.75 -9.27 -21.46
N ARG A 115 19.91 -9.93 -21.51
CA ARG A 115 21.20 -9.27 -21.56
C ARG A 115 22.14 -10.14 -22.40
N PRO A 116 22.53 -9.74 -23.62
CA PRO A 116 23.65 -10.37 -24.31
C PRO A 116 24.96 -10.13 -23.56
#